data_AF-C6Q0Z8-F1
#
_entry.id   AF-C6Q0Z8-F1
#
_cell.length_a   1.000
_cell.length_b   1.000
_cell.length_c   1.000
_cell.angle_alpha   90.00
_cell.angle_beta   90.00
_cell.angle_gamma   90.00
#
_symmetry.space_group_name_H-M   'P 1'
#
loop_
_entity.id
_entity.type
_entity.pdbx_description
1 polymer ?
#
loop_
_entity_poly.entity_id
_entity_poly.type
_entity_poly.pdbx_seq_one_letter_code
_entity_poly.pdbx_strand_id
1 'polypeptide(L)'
;MDLKTGRIDAVVVDEVVGRYYISKKPGQYKVADEDFGKEDYGVGIRKSDVTFKNELDKTLDAMKADGTADKISQKWFGKNIIAK
;
A
#
# COMPACT_ATOMS: atom_id res chain seq x y z
N MET A 1 14.58 -16.38 -3.26
CA MET A 1 13.99 -15.30 -4.09
C MET A 1 15.03 -14.87 -5.07
N ASP A 2 14.66 -14.84 -6.35
CA ASP A 2 15.55 -14.72 -7.51
C ASP A 2 16.52 -13.53 -7.43
N LEU A 3 16.09 -12.41 -6.83
CA LEU A 3 16.93 -11.23 -6.58
C LEU A 3 18.13 -11.53 -5.66
N LYS A 4 17.91 -12.27 -4.56
CA LYS A 4 19.01 -12.65 -3.63
C LYS A 4 20.02 -13.57 -4.31
N THR A 5 19.54 -14.46 -5.18
CA THR A 5 20.36 -15.46 -5.86
C THR A 5 20.97 -14.94 -7.16
N GLY A 6 20.74 -13.68 -7.53
CA GLY A 6 21.30 -13.06 -8.73
C GLY A 6 20.69 -13.54 -10.05
N ARG A 7 19.46 -14.09 -10.02
CA ARG A 7 18.75 -14.51 -11.24
C ARG A 7 18.08 -13.34 -11.96
N ILE A 8 17.85 -12.24 -11.25
CA ILE A 8 17.29 -10.97 -11.73
C ILE A 8 18.03 -9.82 -11.06
N ASP A 9 18.12 -8.67 -11.73
CA ASP A 9 18.81 -7.50 -11.23
C ASP A 9 17.91 -6.56 -10.40
N ALA A 10 16.61 -6.55 -10.68
CA ALA A 10 15.63 -5.69 -10.03
C ALA A 10 14.24 -6.33 -9.98
N VAL A 11 13.39 -5.80 -9.09
CA VAL A 11 11.97 -6.14 -8.99
C VAL A 11 11.19 -4.83 -8.98
N VAL A 12 10.18 -4.73 -9.84
CA VAL A 12 9.16 -3.68 -9.76
C VAL A 12 8.05 -4.17 -8.85
N VAL A 13 7.75 -3.42 -7.81
CA VAL A 13 6.73 -3.75 -6.81
C VAL A 13 6.20 -2.48 -6.17
N ASP A 14 4.92 -2.50 -5.83
CA ASP A 14 4.25 -1.57 -4.95
C ASP A 14 5.11 -1.19 -3.72
N GLU A 15 5.31 0.10 -3.50
CA GLU A 15 6.23 0.60 -2.47
C GLU A 15 5.87 0.08 -1.07
N VAL A 16 4.57 0.07 -0.74
CA VAL A 16 4.07 -0.38 0.57
C VAL A 16 4.41 -1.85 0.82
N VAL A 17 4.21 -2.70 -0.19
CA VAL A 17 4.52 -4.14 -0.13
C VAL A 17 6.03 -4.35 -0.09
N GLY A 18 6.77 -3.67 -0.98
CA GLY A 18 8.23 -3.74 -1.04
C GLY A 18 8.88 -3.39 0.30
N ARG A 19 8.50 -2.26 0.90
CA ARG A 19 9.05 -1.82 2.20
C ARG A 19 8.70 -2.79 3.33
N TYR A 20 7.50 -3.37 3.33
CA TYR A 20 7.12 -4.39 4.32
C TYR A 20 8.01 -5.65 4.23
N TYR A 21 8.37 -6.11 3.03
CA TYR A 21 9.25 -7.26 2.88
C TYR A 21 10.73 -6.94 3.16
N ILE A 22 11.17 -5.73 2.80
CA ILE A 22 12.52 -5.25 3.11
C ILE A 22 12.72 -5.13 4.63
N SER A 23 11.72 -4.65 5.38
CA SER A 23 11.81 -4.54 6.85
C SER A 23 12.02 -5.89 7.55
N LYS A 24 11.57 -6.99 6.95
CA LYS A 24 11.81 -8.36 7.43
C LYS A 24 13.19 -8.91 7.10
N LYS A 25 13.96 -8.25 6.23
CA LYS A 25 15.30 -8.66 5.75
C LYS A 25 16.26 -7.46 5.77
N PRO A 26 16.53 -6.89 6.97
CA PRO A 26 17.32 -5.67 7.11
C PRO A 26 18.70 -5.82 6.49
N GLY A 27 19.12 -4.82 5.72
CA GLY A 27 20.43 -4.77 5.04
C GLY A 27 20.56 -5.66 3.81
N GLN A 28 19.54 -6.45 3.45
CA GLN A 28 19.64 -7.39 2.32
C GLN A 28 19.23 -6.76 0.98
N TYR A 29 18.34 -5.77 0.99
CA TYR A 29 17.80 -5.13 -0.20
C TYR A 29 17.81 -3.62 -0.03
N LYS A 30 17.81 -2.90 -1.16
CA LYS A 30 17.67 -1.44 -1.22
C LYS A 30 16.54 -1.07 -2.18
N VAL A 31 15.92 0.08 -1.94
CA VAL A 31 14.97 0.71 -2.87
C VAL A 31 15.77 1.69 -3.72
N ALA A 32 15.49 1.74 -5.03
CA ALA A 32 16.09 2.73 -5.92
C ALA A 32 15.56 4.14 -5.61
N ASP A 33 16.28 5.18 -6.01
CA ASP A 33 15.83 6.57 -5.79
C ASP A 33 14.76 6.98 -6.81
N GLU A 34 14.75 6.35 -7.99
CA GLU A 34 13.75 6.54 -9.03
C GLU A 34 12.48 5.70 -8.78
N ASP A 35 11.32 6.29 -9.06
CA ASP A 35 10.01 5.64 -9.04
C ASP A 35 9.25 5.85 -10.36
N PHE A 36 8.13 5.14 -10.51
CA PHE A 36 7.24 5.24 -11.67
C PHE A 36 6.08 6.23 -11.47
N GLY A 37 6.18 7.09 -10.45
CA GLY A 37 5.13 8.02 -10.05
C GLY A 37 4.29 7.52 -8.87
N LYS A 38 3.21 8.26 -8.61
CA LYS A 38 2.27 7.98 -7.52
C LYS A 38 1.06 7.23 -8.04
N GLU A 39 0.56 6.32 -7.22
CA GLU A 39 -0.62 5.53 -7.49
C GLU A 39 -1.56 5.55 -6.29
N ASP A 40 -2.87 5.57 -6.55
CA ASP A 40 -3.89 5.45 -5.52
C ASP A 40 -4.40 4.01 -5.45
N TYR A 41 -4.55 3.51 -4.21
CA TYR A 41 -5.15 2.21 -3.96
C TYR A 41 -6.67 2.35 -3.82
N GLY A 42 -7.40 1.48 -4.51
CA GLY A 42 -8.87 1.45 -4.48
C GLY A 42 -9.42 0.05 -4.33
N VAL A 43 -10.67 -0.03 -3.88
CA VAL A 43 -11.44 -1.27 -3.86
C VAL A 43 -12.17 -1.41 -5.20
N GLY A 44 -11.82 -2.44 -5.97
CA GLY A 44 -12.47 -2.72 -7.25
C GLY A 44 -13.89 -3.24 -7.08
N ILE A 45 -14.86 -2.61 -7.76
CA ILE A 45 -16.28 -2.98 -7.75
C ILE A 45 -16.86 -3.02 -9.17
N ARG A 46 -18.04 -3.62 -9.35
CA ARG A 46 -18.77 -3.53 -10.62
C ARG A 46 -19.18 -2.08 -10.89
N LYS A 47 -19.00 -1.61 -12.13
CA LYS A 47 -19.33 -0.23 -12.54
C LYS A 47 -20.80 0.15 -12.32
N SER A 48 -21.71 -0.82 -12.40
CA SER A 48 -23.15 -0.62 -12.19
C SER A 48 -23.57 -0.50 -10.73
N ASP A 49 -22.71 -0.88 -9.77
CA ASP A 49 -23.11 -1.06 -8.37
C ASP A 49 -22.99 0.25 -7.57
N VAL A 50 -23.74 1.26 -8.00
CA VAL A 50 -23.69 2.62 -7.44
C VAL A 50 -24.07 2.64 -5.96
N THR A 51 -25.09 1.89 -5.55
CA THR A 51 -25.52 1.84 -4.14
C THR A 51 -24.41 1.31 -3.24
N PHE A 52 -23.73 0.23 -3.65
CA PHE A 52 -22.63 -0.34 -2.88
C PHE A 52 -21.42 0.61 -2.86
N LYS A 53 -21.11 1.25 -3.99
CA LYS A 53 -20.05 2.25 -4.08
C LYS A 53 -20.24 3.36 -3.03
N ASN A 54 -21.43 3.93 -2.97
CA ASN A 54 -21.72 5.06 -2.10
C ASN A 54 -21.59 4.69 -0.61
N GLU A 55 -22.05 3.49 -0.23
CA GLU A 55 -21.93 3.04 1.15
C GLU A 55 -20.48 2.71 1.52
N LEU A 56 -19.72 2.11 0.59
CA LEU A 56 -18.30 1.86 0.76
C LEU A 56 -17.51 3.15 0.96
N ASP A 57 -17.70 4.13 0.07
CA ASP A 57 -17.01 5.42 0.15
C ASP A 57 -17.34 6.13 1.46
N LYS A 58 -18.63 6.21 1.83
CA LYS A 58 -19.07 6.79 3.09
C LYS A 58 -18.40 6.12 4.30
N THR A 59 -18.29 4.80 4.27
CA THR A 59 -17.65 4.03 5.35
C THR A 59 -16.17 4.32 5.44
N LEU A 60 -15.47 4.35 4.30
CA LEU A 60 -14.04 4.66 4.24
C LEU A 60 -13.76 6.08 4.71
N ASP A 61 -14.59 7.05 4.32
CA ASP A 61 -14.45 8.45 4.75
C ASP A 61 -14.71 8.60 6.26
N ALA A 62 -15.70 7.89 6.81
CA ALA A 62 -15.93 7.85 8.26
C ALA A 62 -14.73 7.28 9.01
N MET A 63 -14.12 6.19 8.50
CA MET A 63 -12.91 5.59 9.08
C MET A 63 -11.68 6.51 9.01
N LYS A 64 -11.59 7.36 7.98
CA LYS A 64 -10.56 8.40 7.90
C LYS A 64 -10.81 9.49 8.94
N ALA A 65 -12.06 9.94 9.06
CA ALA A 65 -12.46 11.02 9.96
C ALA A 65 -12.31 10.64 11.45
N ASP A 66 -12.62 9.39 11.81
CA ASP A 66 -12.57 8.91 13.19
C ASP A 66 -11.19 8.36 13.63
N GLY A 67 -10.22 8.33 12.71
CA GLY A 67 -8.85 7.85 12.95
C GLY A 67 -8.71 6.32 13.00
N THR A 68 -9.75 5.57 12.66
CA THR A 68 -9.67 4.10 12.55
C THR A 68 -8.69 3.69 11.45
N ALA A 69 -8.72 4.37 10.30
CA ALA A 69 -7.79 4.13 9.20
C ALA A 69 -6.32 4.39 9.61
N ASP A 70 -6.08 5.47 10.37
CA ASP A 70 -4.76 5.80 10.90
C ASP A 70 -4.20 4.70 11.81
N LYS A 71 -5.04 4.16 12.71
CA LYS A 71 -4.66 3.04 13.61
C LYS A 71 -4.31 1.78 12.82
N ILE A 72 -5.06 1.47 11.76
CA ILE A 72 -4.78 0.33 10.88
C ILE A 72 -3.44 0.54 10.17
N SER A 73 -3.21 1.72 9.59
CA SER A 73 -1.96 2.07 8.92
C SER A 73 -0.76 1.94 9.86
N GLN A 74 -0.88 2.49 11.07
CA GLN A 74 0.18 2.42 12.08
C GLN A 74 0.51 0.97 12.45
N LYS A 75 -0.51 0.11 12.63
CA LYS A 75 -0.32 -1.30 12.98
C LYS A 75 0.49 -2.07 11.93
N TRP A 76 0.21 -1.83 10.64
CA TRP A 76 0.81 -2.62 9.56
C TRP A 76 2.10 -2.02 9.00
N PHE A 77 2.25 -0.70 9.04
CA PHE A 77 3.35 0.01 8.37
C PHE A 77 4.22 0.84 9.33
N GLY A 78 3.86 0.94 10.61
CA GLY A 78 4.61 1.73 11.60
C GLY A 78 4.52 3.24 11.40
N LYS A 79 3.74 3.70 10.41
CA LYS A 79 3.47 5.10 10.12
C LYS A 79 2.07 5.24 9.52
N ASN A 80 1.51 6.45 9.59
CA ASN A 80 0.30 6.78 8.86
C ASN A 80 0.63 7.07 7.38
N ILE A 81 0.05 6.28 6.47
CA ILE A 81 0.15 6.45 5.01
C ILE A 81 -1.21 6.70 4.35
N ILE A 82 -2.25 6.98 5.14
CA ILE A 82 -3.59 7.23 4.62
C ILE A 82 -3.62 8.56 3.85
N ALA A 83 -4.07 8.50 2.60
CA ALA A 83 -4.36 9.69 1.80
C ALA A 83 -5.56 10.44 2.40
N LYS A 84 -5.35 11.73 2.70
CA LYS A 84 -6.37 12.64 3.26
C LYS A 84 -6.96 13.51 2.17
#